data_AF-W2Y3D2-F1
#
_entry.id   AF-W2Y3D2-F1
#
_cell.length_a   1.000
_cell.length_b   1.000
_cell.length_c   1.000
_cell.angle_alpha   90.00
_cell.angle_beta   90.00
_cell.angle_gamma   90.00
#
_symmetry.space_group_name_H-M   'P 1'
#
loop_
_entity.id
_entity.type
_entity.pdbx_description
1 polymer ?
#
loop_
_entity_poly.entity_id
_entity_poly.type
_entity_poly.pdbx_seq_one_letter_code
_entity_poly.pdbx_strand_id
1 'polypeptide(L)'
;MNKTPSPLDPMVIALSNQAIGKLKSEKNPDGKKTILNNVTGRCAPGELTAIMGPSGSGKTTLLDILADRICSGTIKGDIALNGEKRDAKIFRDVSSYVAQEDSLLGSFTVLETLLMAARLTMPSGTTAITIVQRVQSVIDDMGLRVCENTMIGDMFHKGISGGQKRRLSIAIEMLSDPSILLLDEPTSGLDSASTYNVVKLISRLSKEGRTVICTIHQPSSLVYEMFANVVILTAGQTVYFGPRTKILGHFSSLGYNCPPYQDPVEYFIDLANTDFEGHGDIDQLINGYTSSAVAVRILSAIRSDAVGVHATRSKIGTQSSPMQQFSVLLHRNLLNNVRNPGIYWVRLVTYTVLSTMVGTMYLSSNPKIVASDIALLLTYVNIYLVFLSIAVLPFFIEQRAVFLRERNNSGLNVFSYVAANFLGALPGIFLIALSSTLLVGCLAGLNSYGVFLVVVFLSLVVAENLMHLISALVPQFIVGMVLGAAIFGWFILVMGLFVPGPAMPNYWRWAHSLGFLSYSFQALLFNQFRDDLSLQSQAVLAKFVPDDVHIGRDLAVLAANAVAFEAAFAVIPYKFHTGRR
;
A
#
# COMPACT_ATOMS: atom_id res chain seq x y z
N MET A 1 -14.99 4.57 41.75
CA MET A 1 -13.88 3.77 41.21
C MET A 1 -14.41 2.93 40.07
N ASN A 2 -14.43 3.50 38.86
CA ASN A 2 -14.83 2.77 37.65
C ASN A 2 -13.68 1.86 37.27
N LYS A 3 -13.88 0.54 37.41
CA LYS A 3 -12.96 -0.47 36.88
C LYS A 3 -12.72 -0.15 35.40
N THR A 4 -11.46 0.07 35.06
CA THR A 4 -10.95 -0.04 33.70
C THR A 4 -11.46 -1.35 33.07
N PRO A 5 -11.86 -1.36 31.79
CA PRO A 5 -12.26 -2.60 31.13
C PRO A 5 -11.08 -3.58 31.20
N SER A 6 -11.36 -4.80 31.64
CA SER A 6 -10.40 -5.90 31.78
C SER A 6 -9.62 -6.14 30.49
N PRO A 7 -8.28 -6.27 30.52
CA PRO A 7 -7.50 -6.50 29.31
C PRO A 7 -7.66 -7.96 28.87
N LEU A 8 -7.96 -8.12 27.58
CA LEU A 8 -7.63 -9.25 26.70
C LEU A 8 -8.02 -10.65 27.18
N ASP A 9 -8.95 -11.27 26.47
CA ASP A 9 -9.12 -12.73 26.58
C ASP A 9 -7.85 -13.41 26.03
N PRO A 10 -7.15 -14.22 26.83
CA PRO A 10 -5.99 -14.98 26.38
C PRO A 10 -6.37 -15.88 25.20
N MET A 11 -5.66 -15.76 24.07
CA MET A 11 -5.93 -16.55 22.85
C MET A 11 -4.78 -17.47 22.46
N VAL A 12 -5.03 -18.77 22.48
CA VAL A 12 -4.12 -19.81 21.99
C VAL A 12 -4.40 -20.08 20.51
N ILE A 13 -3.35 -20.10 19.69
CA ILE A 13 -3.43 -20.53 18.28
C ILE A 13 -2.79 -21.90 18.17
N ALA A 14 -3.56 -22.86 17.66
CA ALA A 14 -3.06 -24.17 17.30
C ALA A 14 -3.20 -24.39 15.79
N LEU A 15 -2.17 -24.98 15.19
CA LEU A 15 -2.16 -25.34 13.77
C LEU A 15 -1.83 -26.82 13.66
N SER A 16 -2.60 -27.54 12.85
CA SER A 16 -2.47 -28.98 12.65
C SER A 16 -2.37 -29.32 11.17
N ASN A 17 -1.31 -30.06 10.82
CA ASN A 17 -1.07 -30.60 9.48
C ASN A 17 -1.19 -29.56 8.36
N GLN A 18 -0.70 -28.34 8.59
CA GLN A 18 -0.77 -27.26 7.62
C GLN A 18 0.09 -27.60 6.41
N ALA A 19 -0.56 -27.64 5.25
CA ALA A 19 0.10 -27.80 3.97
C ALA A 19 -0.48 -26.83 2.94
N ILE A 20 0.39 -26.25 2.12
CA ILE A 20 -0.03 -25.42 1.00
C ILE A 20 0.67 -25.86 -0.28
N GLY A 21 -0.13 -26.17 -1.29
CA GLY A 21 0.34 -26.37 -2.65
C GLY A 21 -0.06 -25.19 -3.53
N LYS A 22 0.89 -24.63 -4.30
CA LYS A 22 0.56 -23.72 -5.41
C LYS A 22 0.56 -24.49 -6.73
N LEU A 23 -0.37 -24.11 -7.61
CA LEU A 23 -0.40 -24.54 -9.00
C LEU A 23 0.39 -23.54 -9.84
N LYS A 24 1.28 -24.06 -10.70
CA LYS A 24 2.03 -23.38 -11.77
C LYS A 24 2.97 -22.23 -11.33
N SER A 25 4.21 -22.32 -11.81
CA SER A 25 5.22 -21.26 -11.84
C SER A 25 5.93 -21.35 -13.19
N GLU A 26 6.45 -20.25 -13.73
CA GLU A 26 7.29 -20.26 -14.96
C GLU A 26 8.46 -21.25 -14.87
N LYS A 27 8.96 -21.53 -13.65
CA LYS A 27 10.04 -22.50 -13.40
C LYS A 27 9.58 -23.96 -13.31
N ASN A 28 8.28 -24.25 -13.26
CA ASN A 28 7.78 -25.63 -13.15
C ASN A 28 6.42 -25.79 -13.87
N PRO A 29 6.43 -25.93 -15.22
CA PRO A 29 5.23 -25.87 -16.05
C PRO A 29 4.22 -27.02 -15.83
N ASP A 30 4.67 -28.18 -15.35
CA ASP A 30 3.84 -29.38 -15.16
C ASP A 30 3.64 -29.82 -13.69
N GLY A 31 4.20 -29.08 -12.71
CA GLY A 31 4.25 -29.50 -11.31
C GLY A 31 3.31 -28.75 -10.35
N LYS A 32 2.67 -29.49 -9.43
CA LYS A 32 2.18 -28.93 -8.15
C LYS A 32 3.40 -28.69 -7.25
N LYS A 33 3.66 -27.43 -6.85
CA LYS A 33 4.74 -27.11 -5.90
C LYS A 33 4.16 -27.01 -4.49
N THR A 34 4.54 -27.91 -3.61
CA THR A 34 4.26 -27.83 -2.18
C THR A 34 5.21 -26.81 -1.55
N ILE A 35 4.67 -25.78 -0.89
CA ILE A 35 5.45 -24.74 -0.19
C ILE A 35 5.53 -25.05 1.30
N LEU A 36 4.46 -25.60 1.89
CA LEU A 36 4.46 -26.08 3.27
C LEU A 36 3.89 -27.49 3.29
N ASN A 37 4.47 -28.35 4.12
CA ASN A 37 4.09 -29.75 4.23
C ASN A 37 4.00 -30.19 5.69
N ASN A 38 2.78 -30.45 6.15
CA ASN A 38 2.46 -31.05 7.44
C ASN A 38 3.00 -30.30 8.67
N VAL A 39 2.98 -28.97 8.65
CA VAL A 39 3.45 -28.14 9.76
C VAL A 39 2.42 -28.16 10.90
N THR A 40 2.88 -28.41 12.12
CA THR A 40 2.05 -28.48 13.34
C THR A 40 2.69 -27.64 14.45
N GLY A 41 1.88 -26.94 15.25
CA GLY A 41 2.40 -26.00 16.24
C GLY A 41 1.33 -25.39 17.15
N ARG A 42 1.79 -24.75 18.23
CA ARG A 42 0.97 -24.11 19.25
C ARG A 42 1.64 -22.82 19.73
N CYS A 43 0.91 -21.71 19.76
CA CYS A 43 1.36 -20.43 20.31
C CYS A 43 0.36 -19.97 21.37
N ALA A 44 0.83 -19.67 22.59
CA ALA A 44 -0.04 -19.27 23.69
C ALA A 44 0.26 -17.85 24.21
N PRO A 45 -0.69 -17.25 24.94
CA PRO A 45 -0.53 -15.94 25.56
C PRO A 45 0.67 -15.90 26.51
N GLY A 46 1.44 -14.82 26.49
CA GLY A 46 2.68 -14.75 27.27
C GLY A 46 3.90 -15.32 26.56
N GLU A 47 3.72 -16.14 25.52
CA GLU A 47 4.80 -16.79 24.78
C GLU A 47 5.13 -16.03 23.48
N LEU A 48 6.36 -15.51 23.40
CA LEU A 48 6.91 -14.99 22.15
C LEU A 48 7.46 -16.15 21.33
N THR A 49 6.85 -16.40 20.17
CA THR A 49 7.23 -17.47 19.25
C THR A 49 7.93 -16.91 18.02
N ALA A 50 9.14 -17.37 17.73
CA ALA A 50 9.91 -16.95 16.57
C ALA A 50 9.98 -18.05 15.51
N ILE A 51 9.61 -17.72 14.27
CA ILE A 51 9.70 -18.57 13.08
C ILE A 51 10.98 -18.21 12.33
N MET A 52 11.87 -19.18 12.23
CA MET A 52 13.22 -19.04 11.69
C MET A 52 13.48 -20.10 10.61
N GLY A 53 14.56 -19.89 9.86
CA GLY A 53 14.99 -20.80 8.80
C GLY A 53 15.54 -20.06 7.58
N PRO A 54 16.15 -20.77 6.63
CA PRO A 54 16.78 -20.18 5.46
C PRO A 54 15.79 -19.45 4.55
N SER A 55 16.32 -18.66 3.62
CA SER A 55 15.53 -18.01 2.58
C SER A 55 14.73 -19.04 1.78
N GLY A 56 13.45 -18.77 1.50
CA GLY A 56 12.60 -19.70 0.77
C GLY A 56 12.05 -20.89 1.56
N SER A 57 12.32 -21.01 2.87
CA SER A 57 11.81 -22.13 3.70
C SER A 57 10.31 -22.10 4.00
N GLY A 58 9.60 -21.04 3.61
CA GLY A 58 8.15 -20.89 3.82
C GLY A 58 7.75 -20.09 5.05
N LYS A 59 8.67 -19.37 5.73
CA LYS A 59 8.40 -18.55 6.93
C LYS A 59 7.24 -17.55 6.75
N THR A 60 7.37 -16.64 5.80
CA THR A 60 6.34 -15.63 5.48
C THR A 60 5.05 -16.31 5.04
N THR A 61 5.14 -17.41 4.27
CA THR A 61 3.95 -18.17 3.87
C THR A 61 3.23 -18.80 5.07
N LEU A 62 3.94 -19.32 6.07
CA LEU A 62 3.34 -19.86 7.29
C LEU A 62 2.68 -18.73 8.10
N LEU A 63 3.33 -17.58 8.21
CA LEU A 63 2.77 -16.42 8.90
C LEU A 63 1.52 -15.90 8.16
N ASP A 64 1.52 -15.86 6.83
CA ASP A 64 0.36 -15.49 6.01
C ASP A 64 -0.79 -16.51 6.13
N ILE A 65 -0.50 -17.82 6.27
CA ILE A 65 -1.51 -18.85 6.59
C ILE A 65 -2.17 -18.50 7.90
N LEU A 66 -1.37 -18.24 8.93
CA LEU A 66 -1.86 -17.92 10.26
C LEU A 66 -2.70 -16.64 10.23
N ALA A 67 -2.26 -15.62 9.49
CA ALA A 67 -2.92 -14.34 9.34
C ALA A 67 -4.21 -14.37 8.47
N ASP A 68 -4.53 -15.51 7.83
CA ASP A 68 -5.63 -15.62 6.86
C ASP A 68 -5.45 -14.67 5.64
N ARG A 69 -4.20 -14.51 5.16
CA ARG A 69 -3.80 -13.56 4.10
C ARG A 69 -3.41 -14.21 2.76
N ILE A 70 -3.45 -15.53 2.65
CA ILE A 70 -3.06 -16.22 1.40
C ILE A 70 -4.09 -16.02 0.31
N CYS A 71 -3.60 -15.54 -0.84
CA CYS A 71 -4.43 -15.26 -2.01
C CYS A 71 -4.45 -16.40 -3.05
N SER A 72 -3.60 -17.42 -2.92
CA SER A 72 -3.45 -18.49 -3.93
C SER A 72 -2.89 -19.79 -3.36
N GLY A 73 -3.39 -20.92 -3.87
CA GLY A 73 -2.98 -22.27 -3.49
C GLY A 73 -4.09 -23.05 -2.78
N THR A 74 -3.94 -24.37 -2.70
CA THR A 74 -4.83 -25.23 -1.94
C THR A 74 -4.24 -25.43 -0.55
N ILE A 75 -4.92 -24.89 0.46
CA ILE A 75 -4.56 -25.07 1.88
C ILE A 75 -5.23 -26.35 2.39
N LYS A 76 -4.47 -27.19 3.09
CA LYS A 76 -4.94 -28.36 3.84
C LYS A 76 -4.50 -28.23 5.30
N GLY A 77 -5.27 -28.85 6.20
CA GLY A 77 -5.06 -28.77 7.65
C GLY A 77 -6.06 -27.84 8.33
N ASP A 78 -6.09 -27.87 9.66
CA ASP A 78 -6.99 -27.05 10.47
C ASP A 78 -6.19 -26.09 11.37
N ILE A 79 -6.74 -24.88 11.52
CA ILE A 79 -6.26 -23.84 12.44
C ILE A 79 -7.36 -23.64 13.47
N ALA A 80 -6.99 -23.73 14.74
CA ALA A 80 -7.88 -23.54 15.86
C ALA A 80 -7.47 -22.33 16.70
N LEU A 81 -8.47 -21.59 17.18
CA LEU A 81 -8.35 -20.51 18.15
C LEU A 81 -9.05 -20.98 19.42
N ASN A 82 -8.31 -21.06 20.54
CA ASN A 82 -8.88 -21.50 21.81
C ASN A 82 -9.63 -22.84 21.69
N GLY A 83 -9.11 -23.78 20.90
CA GLY A 83 -9.73 -25.10 20.70
C GLY A 83 -10.85 -25.17 19.66
N GLU A 84 -11.41 -24.04 19.23
CA GLU A 84 -12.44 -23.98 18.18
C GLU A 84 -11.85 -23.70 16.80
N LYS A 85 -12.51 -24.16 15.74
CA LYS A 85 -12.06 -23.89 14.37
C LYS A 85 -12.07 -22.40 14.07
N ARG A 86 -11.00 -21.91 13.43
CA ARG A 86 -10.84 -20.48 13.08
C ARG A 86 -12.02 -19.95 12.26
N ASP A 87 -12.79 -19.03 12.84
CA ASP A 87 -13.67 -18.12 12.09
C ASP A 87 -12.85 -16.91 11.61
N ALA A 88 -12.82 -16.70 10.29
CA ALA A 88 -12.09 -15.61 9.64
C ALA A 88 -12.59 -14.20 10.02
N LYS A 89 -13.81 -14.04 10.53
CA LYS A 89 -14.30 -12.74 11.03
C LYS A 89 -13.74 -12.47 12.42
N ILE A 90 -13.98 -13.39 13.35
CA ILE A 90 -13.52 -13.28 14.73
C ILE A 90 -12.00 -13.14 14.78
N PHE A 91 -11.29 -13.95 14.00
CA PHE A 91 -9.82 -13.91 13.96
C PHE A 91 -9.28 -12.53 13.57
N ARG A 92 -9.91 -11.84 12.63
CA ARG A 92 -9.45 -10.51 12.19
C ARG A 92 -9.74 -9.42 13.20
N ASP A 93 -10.78 -9.57 14.00
CA ASP A 93 -11.10 -8.61 15.06
C ASP A 93 -10.14 -8.74 16.26
N VAL A 94 -9.55 -9.92 16.46
CA VAL A 94 -8.66 -10.22 17.60
C VAL A 94 -7.17 -10.31 17.22
N SER A 95 -6.84 -10.22 15.93
CA SER A 95 -5.47 -10.30 15.44
C SER A 95 -5.06 -9.08 14.63
N SER A 96 -3.77 -8.75 14.66
CA SER A 96 -3.19 -7.76 13.76
C SER A 96 -1.89 -8.25 13.15
N TYR A 97 -1.60 -7.78 11.94
CA TYR A 97 -0.44 -8.18 11.17
C TYR A 97 0.42 -6.98 10.80
N VAL A 98 1.70 -7.02 11.19
CA VAL A 98 2.70 -6.03 10.81
C VAL A 98 3.53 -6.61 9.67
N ALA A 99 3.43 -6.03 8.49
CA ALA A 99 4.18 -6.44 7.31
C ALA A 99 5.68 -6.11 7.45
N GLN A 100 6.50 -6.72 6.59
CA GLN A 100 7.94 -6.45 6.52
C GLN A 100 8.23 -4.98 6.18
N GLU A 101 7.54 -4.43 5.16
CA GLU A 101 7.72 -3.03 4.76
C GLU A 101 6.84 -2.06 5.57
N ASP A 102 7.46 -1.00 6.09
CA ASP A 102 6.79 0.07 6.82
C ASP A 102 6.17 1.09 5.84
N SER A 103 5.00 0.77 5.27
CA SER A 103 4.24 1.70 4.41
C SER A 103 3.57 2.80 5.24
N LEU A 104 4.23 3.97 5.34
CA LEU A 104 3.78 5.14 6.09
C LEU A 104 3.93 6.41 5.24
N LEU A 105 3.01 7.36 5.40
CA LEU A 105 3.09 8.66 4.74
C LEU A 105 4.09 9.57 5.47
N GLY A 106 5.15 9.99 4.77
CA GLY A 106 6.24 10.76 5.39
C GLY A 106 5.91 12.19 5.80
N SER A 107 4.84 12.77 5.22
CA SER A 107 4.42 14.17 5.41
C SER A 107 3.64 14.44 6.71
N PHE A 108 3.57 13.46 7.61
CA PHE A 108 2.84 13.56 8.88
C PHE A 108 3.76 13.27 10.06
N THR A 109 3.38 13.79 11.22
CA THR A 109 4.04 13.43 12.48
C THR A 109 3.61 12.04 12.96
N VAL A 110 4.38 11.48 13.89
CA VAL A 110 4.03 10.24 14.60
C VAL A 110 2.63 10.35 15.24
N LEU A 111 2.35 11.45 15.94
CA LEU A 111 1.07 11.70 16.61
C LEU A 111 -0.08 11.84 15.60
N GLU A 112 0.09 12.63 14.53
CA GLU A 112 -0.95 12.80 13.50
C GLU A 112 -1.30 11.47 12.85
N THR A 113 -0.29 10.64 12.55
CA THR A 113 -0.46 9.33 11.94
C THR A 113 -1.26 8.39 12.85
N LEU A 114 -0.92 8.34 14.14
CA LEU A 114 -1.65 7.51 15.11
C LEU A 114 -3.08 8.03 15.34
N LEU A 115 -3.30 9.35 15.39
CA LEU A 115 -4.64 9.92 15.52
C LEU A 115 -5.52 9.60 14.31
N MET A 116 -4.99 9.71 13.09
CA MET A 116 -5.73 9.35 11.88
C MET A 116 -6.02 7.86 11.83
N ALA A 117 -5.02 7.00 12.12
CA ALA A 117 -5.21 5.56 12.19
C ALA A 117 -6.26 5.17 13.24
N ALA A 118 -6.23 5.78 14.42
CA ALA A 118 -7.22 5.53 15.46
C ALA A 118 -8.63 5.90 15.02
N ARG A 119 -8.80 7.05 14.33
CA ARG A 119 -10.10 7.47 13.77
C ARG A 119 -10.61 6.57 12.66
N LEU A 120 -9.73 5.87 11.94
CA LEU A 120 -10.08 4.90 10.90
C LEU A 120 -10.43 3.53 11.48
N THR A 121 -9.80 3.11 12.57
CA THR A 121 -9.98 1.77 13.15
C THR A 121 -11.05 1.73 14.24
N MET A 122 -11.21 2.80 15.03
CA MET A 122 -12.15 2.82 16.16
C MET A 122 -13.62 3.02 15.74
N PRO A 123 -14.59 2.49 16.52
CA PRO A 123 -16.01 2.67 16.26
C PRO A 123 -16.44 4.14 16.24
N SER A 124 -17.44 4.49 15.42
CA SER A 124 -17.93 5.87 15.25
C SER A 124 -18.52 6.52 16.51
N GLY A 125 -18.92 5.73 17.50
CA GLY A 125 -19.41 6.23 18.80
C GLY A 125 -18.30 6.64 19.78
N THR A 126 -17.03 6.47 19.43
CA THR A 126 -15.89 6.74 20.33
C THR A 126 -15.65 8.23 20.44
N THR A 127 -15.60 8.76 21.67
CA THR A 127 -15.34 10.19 21.88
C THR A 127 -13.91 10.57 21.48
N ALA A 128 -13.71 11.82 21.04
CA ALA A 128 -12.38 12.33 20.69
C ALA A 128 -11.38 12.22 21.85
N ILE A 129 -11.85 12.40 23.09
CA ILE A 129 -11.02 12.27 24.30
C ILE A 129 -10.52 10.84 24.46
N THR A 130 -11.40 9.84 24.29
CA THR A 130 -11.01 8.41 24.36
C THR A 130 -10.01 8.05 23.26
N ILE A 131 -10.19 8.58 22.04
CA ILE A 131 -9.24 8.38 20.93
C ILE A 131 -7.85 8.92 21.31
N VAL A 132 -7.79 10.17 21.79
CA VAL A 132 -6.53 10.79 22.21
C VAL A 132 -5.88 10.03 23.36
N GLN A 133 -6.65 9.62 24.36
CA GLN A 133 -6.14 8.83 25.50
C GLN A 133 -5.54 7.49 25.04
N ARG A 134 -6.21 6.77 24.13
CA ARG A 134 -5.68 5.51 23.61
C ARG A 134 -4.41 5.72 22.78
N VAL A 135 -4.38 6.77 21.94
CA VAL A 135 -3.18 7.10 21.16
C VAL A 135 -2.00 7.44 22.07
N GLN A 136 -2.23 8.22 23.12
CA GLN A 136 -1.19 8.59 24.08
C GLN A 136 -0.66 7.37 24.84
N SER A 137 -1.55 6.47 25.29
CA SER A 137 -1.14 5.19 25.89
C SER A 137 -0.25 4.39 24.96
N VAL A 138 -0.62 4.28 23.67
CA VAL A 138 0.17 3.53 22.69
C VAL A 138 1.52 4.21 22.41
N ILE A 139 1.58 5.54 22.39
CA ILE A 139 2.86 6.29 22.25
C ILE A 139 3.81 5.96 23.41
N ASP A 140 3.28 5.95 24.63
CA ASP A 140 4.05 5.62 25.84
C ASP A 140 4.48 4.15 25.84
N ASP A 141 3.57 3.24 25.49
CA ASP A 141 3.84 1.81 25.41
C ASP A 141 4.98 1.52 24.41
N MET A 142 4.98 2.20 23.27
CA MET A 142 5.97 2.00 22.20
C MET A 142 7.23 2.84 22.39
N GLY A 143 7.34 3.64 23.46
CA GLY A 143 8.49 4.50 23.73
C GLY A 143 8.72 5.54 22.62
N LEU A 144 7.64 6.09 22.06
CA LEU A 144 7.65 7.07 20.97
C LEU A 144 7.47 8.52 21.43
N ARG A 145 7.36 8.77 22.74
CA ARG A 145 7.12 10.08 23.34
C ARG A 145 8.08 11.16 22.84
N VAL A 146 9.37 10.84 22.74
CA VAL A 146 10.42 11.77 22.31
C VAL A 146 10.24 12.24 20.86
N CYS A 147 9.64 11.39 20.00
CA CYS A 147 9.45 11.68 18.58
C CYS A 147 7.98 11.90 18.18
N GLU A 148 7.07 12.10 19.14
CA GLU A 148 5.63 12.17 18.85
C GLU A 148 5.25 13.30 17.88
N ASN A 149 5.95 14.44 17.97
CA ASN A 149 5.74 15.62 17.11
C ASN A 149 6.77 15.69 15.96
N THR A 150 7.57 14.64 15.77
CA THR A 150 8.55 14.57 14.68
C THR A 150 7.89 13.98 13.44
N MET A 151 8.20 14.53 12.27
CA MET A 151 7.77 14.03 10.97
C MET A 151 8.34 12.63 10.73
N ILE A 152 7.53 11.74 10.14
CA ILE A 152 7.97 10.38 9.78
C ILE A 152 9.11 10.44 8.77
N GLY A 153 9.06 11.41 7.87
CA GLY A 153 10.09 11.67 6.86
C GLY A 153 9.78 11.00 5.53
N ASP A 154 10.15 11.71 4.47
CA ASP A 154 10.03 11.31 3.08
C ASP A 154 11.34 11.64 2.34
N MET A 155 11.30 11.64 1.01
CA MET A 155 12.46 12.04 0.20
C MET A 155 12.85 13.52 0.34
N PHE A 156 11.94 14.38 0.83
CA PHE A 156 12.13 15.83 0.94
C PHE A 156 12.53 16.25 2.36
N HIS A 157 12.09 15.50 3.37
CA HIS A 157 12.30 15.80 4.78
C HIS A 157 12.90 14.60 5.51
N LYS A 158 14.01 14.84 6.20
CA LYS A 158 14.54 13.88 7.18
C LYS A 158 13.50 13.65 8.29
N GLY A 159 13.25 12.39 8.61
CA GLY A 159 12.32 12.02 9.67
C GLY A 159 12.92 11.16 10.77
N ILE A 160 12.07 10.33 11.36
CA ILE A 160 12.40 9.42 12.46
C ILE A 160 13.38 8.31 12.02
N SER A 161 14.08 7.70 12.99
CA SER A 161 15.00 6.60 12.71
C SER A 161 14.27 5.33 12.25
N GLY A 162 14.97 4.40 11.58
CA GLY A 162 14.39 3.12 11.14
C GLY A 162 13.75 2.32 12.29
N GLY A 163 14.43 2.26 13.44
CA GLY A 163 13.88 1.60 14.64
C GLY A 163 12.63 2.30 15.19
N GLN A 164 12.57 3.63 15.15
CA GLN A 164 11.37 4.40 15.52
C GLN A 164 10.23 4.16 14.52
N LYS A 165 10.54 4.13 13.22
CA LYS A 165 9.57 3.82 12.15
C LYS A 165 8.96 2.43 12.34
N ARG A 166 9.78 1.44 12.70
CA ARG A 166 9.31 0.09 12.99
C ARG A 166 8.39 0.04 14.21
N ARG A 167 8.75 0.73 15.30
CA ARG A 167 7.89 0.85 16.48
C ARG A 167 6.57 1.57 16.15
N LEU A 168 6.59 2.57 15.28
CA LEU A 168 5.38 3.25 14.80
C LEU A 168 4.47 2.31 13.99
N SER A 169 5.03 1.47 13.11
CA SER A 169 4.24 0.46 12.39
C SER A 169 3.53 -0.50 13.35
N ILE A 170 4.22 -0.96 14.40
CA ILE A 170 3.63 -1.80 15.45
C ILE A 170 2.58 -0.99 16.24
N ALA A 171 2.87 0.27 16.56
CA ALA A 171 1.97 1.16 17.29
C ALA A 171 0.61 1.32 16.59
N ILE A 172 0.61 1.46 15.26
CA ILE A 172 -0.62 1.61 14.47
C ILE A 172 -1.54 0.39 14.65
N GLU A 173 -0.98 -0.82 14.59
CA GLU A 173 -1.75 -2.05 14.77
C GLU A 173 -2.25 -2.20 16.21
N MET A 174 -1.44 -1.76 17.17
CA MET A 174 -1.77 -1.79 18.59
C MET A 174 -2.91 -0.84 18.99
N LEU A 175 -3.33 0.08 18.13
CA LEU A 175 -4.51 0.92 18.38
C LEU A 175 -5.80 0.11 18.51
N SER A 176 -5.87 -1.05 17.84
CA SER A 176 -7.01 -1.98 17.90
C SER A 176 -7.02 -2.87 19.16
N ASP A 177 -5.95 -2.85 19.95
CA ASP A 177 -5.70 -3.73 21.10
C ASP A 177 -5.84 -5.23 20.79
N PRO A 178 -5.06 -5.78 19.83
CA PRO A 178 -5.20 -7.17 19.42
C PRO A 178 -4.72 -8.15 20.51
N SER A 179 -5.41 -9.29 20.65
CA SER A 179 -4.97 -10.43 21.47
C SER A 179 -3.83 -11.21 20.80
N ILE A 180 -3.79 -11.19 19.46
CA ILE A 180 -2.82 -11.90 18.64
C ILE A 180 -2.05 -10.88 17.79
N LEU A 181 -0.71 -10.88 17.89
CA LEU A 181 0.15 -10.02 17.09
C LEU A 181 1.06 -10.87 16.20
N LEU A 182 0.94 -10.69 14.89
CA LEU A 182 1.75 -11.35 13.87
C LEU A 182 2.72 -10.33 13.26
N LEU A 183 4.02 -10.63 13.27
CA LEU A 183 5.07 -9.70 12.86
C LEU A 183 5.96 -10.35 11.80
N ASP A 184 5.94 -9.81 10.58
CA ASP A 184 6.80 -10.31 9.51
C ASP A 184 8.13 -9.55 9.50
N GLU A 185 9.22 -10.26 9.77
CA GLU A 185 10.60 -9.77 9.82
C GLU A 185 10.77 -8.42 10.55
N PRO A 186 10.39 -8.30 11.84
CA PRO A 186 10.42 -7.04 12.54
C PRO A 186 11.80 -6.45 12.81
N THR A 187 12.86 -7.16 12.47
CA THR A 187 14.26 -6.77 12.66
C THR A 187 14.96 -6.43 11.34
N SER A 188 14.28 -6.53 10.20
CA SER A 188 14.89 -6.29 8.88
C SER A 188 15.29 -4.83 8.69
N GLY A 189 16.47 -4.60 8.13
CA GLY A 189 17.00 -3.25 7.85
C GLY A 189 17.37 -2.42 9.09
N LEU A 190 17.43 -3.04 10.28
CA LEU A 190 17.82 -2.38 11.53
C LEU A 190 19.24 -2.78 11.97
N ASP A 191 19.92 -1.86 12.65
CA ASP A 191 21.15 -2.16 13.37
C ASP A 191 20.88 -3.04 14.61
N SER A 192 21.93 -3.65 15.17
CA SER A 192 21.82 -4.58 16.30
C SER A 192 21.19 -3.95 17.55
N ALA A 193 21.47 -2.68 17.84
CA ALA A 193 20.93 -2.00 19.01
C ALA A 193 19.45 -1.66 18.84
N SER A 194 19.05 -1.17 17.66
CA SER A 194 17.64 -0.96 17.32
C SER A 194 16.85 -2.28 17.34
N THR A 195 17.42 -3.34 16.77
CA THR A 195 16.85 -4.69 16.77
C THR A 195 16.56 -5.19 18.18
N TYR A 196 17.55 -5.12 19.07
CA TYR A 196 17.37 -5.52 20.48
C TYR A 196 16.22 -4.75 21.14
N ASN A 197 16.15 -3.44 20.95
CA ASN A 197 15.11 -2.60 21.55
C ASN A 197 13.71 -2.90 21.01
N VAL A 198 13.58 -3.17 19.71
CA VAL A 198 12.31 -3.58 19.09
C VAL A 198 11.86 -4.94 19.62
N VAL A 199 12.74 -5.94 19.67
CA VAL A 199 12.37 -7.26 20.20
C VAL A 199 12.08 -7.22 21.70
N LYS A 200 12.81 -6.41 22.47
CA LYS A 200 12.53 -6.20 23.90
C LYS A 200 11.12 -5.64 24.13
N LEU A 201 10.70 -4.68 23.29
CA LEU A 201 9.33 -4.15 23.30
C LEU A 201 8.31 -5.25 22.97
N ILE A 202 8.55 -6.02 21.91
CA ILE A 202 7.69 -7.13 21.50
C ILE A 202 7.56 -8.19 22.62
N SER A 203 8.67 -8.52 23.29
CA SER A 203 8.69 -9.43 24.44
C SER A 203 7.87 -8.88 25.61
N ARG A 204 7.88 -7.56 25.85
CA ARG A 204 7.02 -6.92 26.85
C ARG A 204 5.55 -7.08 26.49
N LEU A 205 5.17 -6.80 25.24
CA LEU A 205 3.78 -6.96 24.76
C LEU A 205 3.27 -8.40 24.91
N SER A 206 4.15 -9.39 24.68
CA SER A 206 3.85 -10.81 24.94
C SER A 206 3.57 -11.05 26.43
N LYS A 207 4.45 -10.59 27.32
CA LYS A 207 4.31 -10.75 28.78
C LYS A 207 3.07 -10.08 29.38
N GLU A 208 2.51 -9.08 28.69
CA GLU A 208 1.22 -8.45 29.03
C GLU A 208 0.01 -9.35 28.72
N GLY A 209 0.21 -10.57 28.23
CA GLY A 209 -0.86 -11.55 27.99
C GLY A 209 -1.28 -11.67 26.52
N ARG A 210 -0.48 -11.18 25.58
CA ARG A 210 -0.72 -11.33 24.14
C ARG A 210 -0.01 -12.55 23.58
N THR A 211 -0.58 -13.12 22.53
CA THR A 211 0.09 -14.17 21.74
C THR A 211 0.84 -13.50 20.61
N VAL A 212 2.16 -13.62 20.61
CA VAL A 212 3.01 -12.95 19.62
C VAL A 212 3.80 -13.95 18.80
N ILE A 213 3.68 -13.84 17.48
CA ILE A 213 4.39 -14.68 16.52
C ILE A 213 5.16 -13.76 15.58
N CYS A 214 6.47 -13.97 15.44
CA CYS A 214 7.29 -13.22 14.51
C CYS A 214 8.13 -14.11 13.60
N THR A 215 8.41 -13.68 12.37
CA THR A 215 9.43 -14.30 11.51
C THR A 215 10.76 -13.57 11.70
N ILE A 216 11.86 -14.29 11.85
CA ILE A 216 13.21 -13.70 11.98
C ILE A 216 14.16 -14.52 11.13
N HIS A 217 14.95 -13.83 10.30
CA HIS A 217 15.89 -14.48 9.38
C HIS A 217 17.12 -15.01 10.14
N GLN A 218 17.79 -14.17 10.92
CA GLN A 218 18.94 -14.55 11.76
C GLN A 218 18.97 -13.66 13.04
N PRO A 219 18.55 -14.17 14.21
CA PRO A 219 18.63 -13.40 15.46
C PRO A 219 20.04 -13.42 16.05
N SER A 220 20.41 -12.36 16.77
CA SER A 220 21.58 -12.41 17.66
C SER A 220 21.28 -13.22 18.94
N SER A 221 22.31 -13.69 19.64
CA SER A 221 22.15 -14.47 20.87
C SER A 221 21.32 -13.74 21.94
N LEU A 222 21.49 -12.42 22.07
CA LEU A 222 20.70 -11.58 22.98
C LEU A 222 19.21 -11.57 22.64
N VAL A 223 18.89 -11.57 21.34
CA VAL A 223 17.51 -11.60 20.85
C VAL A 223 16.93 -13.01 21.03
N TYR A 224 17.73 -14.04 20.77
CA TYR A 224 17.34 -15.43 20.93
C TYR A 224 16.87 -15.76 22.36
N GLU A 225 17.54 -15.22 23.37
CA GLU A 225 17.18 -15.43 24.77
C GLU A 225 15.78 -14.91 25.15
N MET A 226 15.22 -13.99 24.37
CA MET A 226 13.90 -13.40 24.60
C MET A 226 12.75 -14.29 24.12
N PHE A 227 13.00 -15.29 23.29
CA PHE A 227 11.97 -16.19 22.76
C PHE A 227 11.58 -17.25 23.78
N ALA A 228 10.28 -17.50 23.89
CA ALA A 228 9.77 -18.64 24.63
C ALA A 228 9.88 -19.90 23.76
N ASN A 229 9.36 -19.81 22.54
CA ASN A 229 9.34 -20.89 21.56
C ASN A 229 10.05 -20.49 20.27
N VAL A 230 10.67 -21.47 19.62
CA VAL A 230 11.33 -21.30 18.33
C VAL A 230 10.85 -22.37 17.37
N VAL A 231 10.65 -21.96 16.13
CA VAL A 231 10.27 -22.82 15.01
C VAL A 231 11.38 -22.72 13.96
N ILE A 232 11.98 -23.84 13.58
CA ILE A 232 12.93 -23.92 12.47
C ILE A 232 12.23 -24.62 11.31
N LEU A 233 12.11 -23.90 10.19
CA LEU A 233 11.53 -24.40 8.95
C LEU A 233 12.61 -24.56 7.87
N THR A 234 12.54 -25.66 7.14
CA THR A 234 13.38 -25.94 5.96
C THR A 234 12.53 -26.59 4.89
N ALA A 235 12.65 -26.10 3.64
CA ALA A 235 11.91 -26.61 2.49
C ALA A 235 10.39 -26.80 2.74
N GLY A 236 9.79 -25.98 3.61
CA GLY A 236 8.36 -26.06 3.94
C GLY A 236 7.99 -27.05 5.05
N GLN A 237 8.96 -27.72 5.67
CA GLN A 237 8.76 -28.69 6.73
C GLN A 237 9.37 -28.21 8.05
N THR A 238 8.84 -28.73 9.16
CA THR A 238 9.31 -28.38 10.51
C THR A 238 10.48 -29.26 10.91
N VAL A 239 11.64 -28.63 11.12
CA VAL A 239 12.84 -29.26 11.70
C VAL A 239 12.81 -29.18 13.22
N TYR A 240 12.24 -28.12 13.77
CA TYR A 240 12.04 -27.99 15.20
C TYR A 240 10.88 -27.06 15.50
N PHE A 241 10.07 -27.39 16.50
CA PHE A 241 9.14 -26.46 17.13
C PHE A 241 9.14 -26.79 18.63
N GLY A 242 9.38 -25.79 19.47
CA GLY A 242 9.30 -25.96 20.91
C GLY A 242 10.06 -24.91 21.72
N PRO A 243 10.21 -25.12 23.04
CA PRO A 243 10.87 -24.18 23.92
C PRO A 243 12.36 -24.01 23.58
N ARG A 244 12.85 -22.77 23.56
CA ARG A 244 14.26 -22.47 23.20
C ARG A 244 15.30 -23.26 24.01
N THR A 245 14.98 -23.59 25.27
CA THR A 245 15.91 -24.29 26.19
C THR A 245 16.16 -25.74 25.80
N LYS A 246 15.28 -26.35 24.98
CA LYS A 246 15.38 -27.75 24.59
C LYS A 246 15.99 -27.96 23.21
N ILE A 247 16.32 -26.89 22.48
CA ILE A 247 16.80 -26.99 21.10
C ILE A 247 18.14 -27.72 21.04
N LEU A 248 19.09 -27.34 21.90
CA LEU A 248 20.44 -27.92 21.93
C LEU A 248 20.38 -29.43 22.17
N GLY A 249 19.62 -29.85 23.18
CA GLY A 249 19.45 -31.27 23.50
C GLY A 249 18.78 -32.07 22.38
N HIS A 250 17.90 -31.44 21.60
CA HIS A 250 17.26 -32.09 20.47
C HIS A 250 18.26 -32.36 19.33
N PHE A 251 18.99 -31.34 18.89
CA PHE A 251 19.97 -31.52 17.80
C PHE A 251 21.16 -32.40 18.23
N SER A 252 21.61 -32.31 19.48
CA SER A 252 22.62 -33.23 20.02
C SER A 252 22.16 -34.68 19.98
N SER A 253 20.87 -34.97 20.22
CA SER A 253 20.33 -36.35 20.10
C SER A 253 20.33 -36.90 18.67
N LEU A 254 20.41 -36.01 17.67
CA LEU A 254 20.51 -36.37 16.25
C LEU A 254 21.98 -36.47 15.77
N GLY A 255 22.94 -36.21 16.66
CA GLY A 255 24.37 -36.22 16.33
C GLY A 255 24.96 -34.87 15.96
N TYR A 256 24.17 -33.79 16.01
CA TYR A 256 24.60 -32.43 15.67
C TYR A 256 24.88 -31.62 16.93
N ASN A 257 26.16 -31.50 17.28
CA ASN A 257 26.60 -30.70 18.42
C ASN A 257 27.06 -29.31 17.95
N CYS A 258 26.48 -28.28 18.54
CA CYS A 258 26.90 -26.90 18.29
C CYS A 258 28.36 -26.71 18.77
N PRO A 259 29.27 -26.20 17.92
CA PRO A 259 30.61 -25.84 18.32
C PRO A 259 30.63 -24.82 19.48
N PRO A 260 31.68 -24.85 20.33
CA PRO A 260 31.83 -23.83 21.37
C PRO A 260 32.03 -22.44 20.74
N TYR A 261 31.43 -21.42 21.36
CA TYR A 261 31.48 -20.01 20.93
C TYR A 261 30.75 -19.66 19.62
N GLN A 262 29.97 -20.57 19.05
CA GLN A 262 29.04 -20.28 17.96
C GLN A 262 27.63 -20.03 18.51
N ASP A 263 26.87 -19.13 17.87
CA ASP A 263 25.47 -18.96 18.19
C ASP A 263 24.68 -20.23 17.81
N PRO A 264 23.94 -20.85 18.75
CA PRO A 264 23.22 -22.09 18.47
C PRO A 264 22.21 -21.97 17.34
N VAL A 265 21.51 -20.83 17.23
CA VAL A 265 20.47 -20.63 16.23
C VAL A 265 21.07 -20.50 14.85
N GLU A 266 22.13 -19.72 14.74
CA GLU A 266 22.88 -19.56 13.49
C GLU A 266 23.36 -20.94 13.00
N TYR A 267 24.00 -21.72 13.88
CA TYR A 267 24.44 -23.07 13.57
C TYR A 267 23.29 -23.98 13.08
N PHE A 268 22.13 -23.97 13.75
CA PHE A 268 21.01 -24.82 13.34
C PHE A 268 20.28 -24.32 12.09
N ILE A 269 20.27 -23.03 11.81
CA ILE A 269 19.74 -22.48 10.55
C ILE A 269 20.65 -22.88 9.40
N ASP A 270 21.97 -22.78 9.58
CA ASP A 270 22.96 -23.20 8.58
C ASP A 270 22.89 -24.70 8.30
N LEU A 271 22.77 -25.51 9.35
CA LEU A 271 22.55 -26.96 9.23
C LEU A 271 21.29 -27.28 8.43
N ALA A 272 20.25 -26.46 8.58
CA ALA A 272 18.98 -26.64 7.90
C ALA A 272 18.94 -25.99 6.50
N ASN A 273 20.02 -25.36 6.05
CA ASN A 273 20.09 -24.65 4.78
C ASN A 273 20.63 -25.53 3.65
N THR A 274 19.78 -25.91 2.69
CA THR A 274 20.14 -26.71 1.51
C THR A 274 21.13 -26.05 0.56
N ASP A 275 21.23 -24.72 0.60
CA ASP A 275 21.89 -23.96 -0.46
C ASP A 275 23.41 -23.87 -0.27
N PHE A 276 23.94 -24.30 0.89
CA PHE A 276 25.35 -24.21 1.24
C PHE A 276 25.96 -25.58 1.59
N GLU A 277 27.26 -25.73 1.34
CA GLU A 277 28.01 -26.92 1.74
C GLU A 277 28.09 -27.04 3.27
N GLY A 278 27.95 -28.25 3.81
CA GLY A 278 27.98 -28.51 5.25
C GLY A 278 26.61 -28.59 5.94
N HIS A 279 25.52 -28.60 5.16
CA HIS A 279 24.17 -28.85 5.68
C HIS A 279 24.01 -30.26 6.27
N GLY A 280 23.07 -30.41 7.20
CA GLY A 280 22.71 -31.70 7.78
C GLY A 280 21.90 -32.56 6.81
N ASP A 281 21.62 -33.80 7.22
CA ASP A 281 20.65 -34.65 6.54
C ASP A 281 19.24 -34.18 6.92
N ILE A 282 18.56 -33.54 5.96
CA ILE A 282 17.27 -32.88 6.17
C ILE A 282 16.18 -33.90 6.51
N ASP A 283 16.21 -35.07 5.88
CA ASP A 283 15.23 -36.12 6.17
C ASP A 283 15.43 -36.67 7.58
N GLN A 284 16.68 -36.81 8.02
CA GLN A 284 17.00 -37.16 9.39
C GLN A 284 16.50 -36.10 10.38
N LEU A 285 16.70 -34.82 10.09
CA LEU A 285 16.25 -33.70 10.93
C LEU A 285 14.72 -33.67 11.07
N ILE A 286 13.98 -33.80 9.97
CA ILE A 286 12.51 -33.77 9.95
C ILE A 286 11.92 -35.00 10.68
N ASN A 287 12.42 -36.19 10.38
CA ASN A 287 11.96 -37.43 11.02
C ASN A 287 12.32 -37.43 12.52
N GLY A 288 13.52 -36.93 12.84
CA GLY A 288 13.99 -36.75 14.21
C GLY A 288 13.05 -35.89 15.04
N TYR A 289 12.60 -34.75 14.51
CA TYR A 289 11.60 -33.92 15.18
C TYR A 289 10.26 -34.62 15.33
N THR A 290 9.75 -35.25 14.27
CA THR A 290 8.44 -35.92 14.26
C THR A 290 8.35 -37.02 15.34
N SER A 291 9.44 -37.76 15.56
CA SER A 291 9.55 -38.77 16.62
C SER A 291 9.92 -38.23 18.01
N SER A 292 10.23 -36.94 18.13
CA SER A 292 10.79 -36.37 19.35
C SER A 292 9.77 -36.25 20.48
N ALA A 293 10.25 -36.34 21.73
CA ALA A 293 9.42 -36.05 22.90
C ALA A 293 8.90 -34.60 22.93
N VAL A 294 9.55 -33.68 22.22
CA VAL A 294 9.10 -32.27 22.10
C VAL A 294 7.85 -32.18 21.23
N ALA A 295 7.85 -32.83 20.06
CA ALA A 295 6.69 -32.89 19.17
C ALA A 295 5.48 -33.54 19.85
N VAL A 296 5.68 -34.66 20.56
CA VAL A 296 4.61 -35.34 21.31
C VAL A 296 4.00 -34.42 22.38
N ARG A 297 4.82 -33.65 23.10
CA ARG A 297 4.33 -32.69 24.11
C ARG A 297 3.48 -31.57 23.50
N ILE A 298 3.88 -31.05 22.34
CA ILE A 298 3.11 -30.01 21.64
C ILE A 298 1.77 -30.57 21.17
N LEU A 299 1.77 -31.77 20.59
CA LEU A 299 0.54 -32.45 20.18
C LEU A 299 -0.39 -32.71 21.38
N SER A 300 0.15 -33.12 22.53
CA SER A 300 -0.66 -33.27 23.74
C SER A 300 -1.22 -31.93 24.25
N ALA A 301 -0.45 -30.84 24.15
CA ALA A 301 -0.89 -29.51 24.55
C ALA A 301 -2.02 -28.98 23.64
N ILE A 302 -1.89 -29.17 22.32
CA ILE A 302 -2.95 -28.83 21.36
C ILE A 302 -4.24 -29.59 21.69
N ARG A 303 -4.14 -30.89 21.99
CA ARG A 303 -5.30 -31.69 22.39
C ARG A 303 -5.92 -31.21 23.71
N SER A 304 -5.10 -30.79 24.68
CA SER A 304 -5.64 -30.26 25.94
C SER A 304 -6.33 -28.91 25.77
N ASP A 305 -5.80 -28.02 24.91
CA ASP A 305 -6.44 -26.73 24.64
C ASP A 305 -7.81 -26.91 23.97
N ALA A 306 -7.92 -27.91 23.09
CA ALA A 306 -9.18 -28.26 22.42
C ALA A 306 -10.30 -28.68 23.39
N VAL A 307 -9.94 -29.20 24.58
CA VAL A 307 -10.90 -29.67 25.59
C VAL A 307 -11.14 -28.61 26.67
N GLY A 308 -10.14 -27.75 26.95
CA GLY A 308 -10.12 -26.89 28.13
C GLY A 308 -10.64 -25.46 27.94
N VAL A 309 -10.76 -24.95 26.71
CA VAL A 309 -11.08 -23.53 26.47
C VAL A 309 -12.43 -23.38 25.77
N HIS A 310 -13.46 -22.97 26.53
CA HIS A 310 -14.71 -22.50 25.93
C HIS A 310 -14.54 -21.05 25.49
N ALA A 311 -14.86 -20.76 24.22
CA ALA A 311 -14.67 -19.48 23.59
C ALA A 311 -15.33 -18.33 24.38
N THR A 312 -14.51 -17.42 24.92
CA THR A 312 -15.00 -16.09 25.27
C THR A 312 -15.33 -15.38 23.97
N ARG A 313 -16.63 -15.08 23.80
CA ARG A 313 -17.17 -14.34 22.66
C ARG A 313 -16.61 -12.93 22.69
N SER A 314 -15.51 -12.66 21.98
CA SER A 314 -15.02 -11.30 21.85
C SER A 314 -16.14 -10.45 21.25
N LYS A 315 -16.38 -9.27 21.83
CA LYS A 315 -17.33 -8.32 21.26
C LYS A 315 -16.76 -7.87 19.93
N ILE A 316 -17.45 -8.22 18.85
CA ILE A 316 -17.19 -7.68 17.50
C ILE A 316 -17.22 -6.16 17.62
N GLY A 317 -16.04 -5.53 17.55
CA GLY A 317 -15.93 -4.08 17.49
C GLY A 317 -16.55 -3.64 16.17
N THR A 318 -17.69 -2.95 16.21
CA THR A 318 -18.28 -2.34 15.02
C THR A 318 -17.26 -1.39 14.39
N GLN A 319 -16.86 -1.69 13.15
CA GLN A 319 -15.91 -0.88 12.38
C GLN A 319 -16.40 0.57 12.23
N SER A 320 -15.47 1.47 11.93
CA SER A 320 -15.80 2.87 11.62
C SER A 320 -16.75 2.96 10.42
N SER A 321 -17.68 3.92 10.47
CA SER A 321 -18.61 4.15 9.36
C SER A 321 -17.88 4.59 8.08
N PRO A 322 -18.35 4.21 6.88
CA PRO A 322 -17.73 4.62 5.62
C PRO A 322 -17.62 6.14 5.44
N MET A 323 -18.57 6.91 6.00
CA MET A 323 -18.58 8.37 5.94
C MET A 323 -17.49 8.99 6.83
N GLN A 324 -17.28 8.42 8.03
CA GLN A 324 -16.16 8.83 8.89
C GLN A 324 -14.82 8.51 8.22
N GLN A 325 -14.69 7.32 7.61
CA GLN A 325 -13.50 6.97 6.84
C GLN A 325 -13.26 7.97 5.71
N PHE A 326 -14.29 8.30 4.92
CA PHE A 326 -14.20 9.31 3.86
C PHE A 326 -13.73 10.66 4.39
N SER A 327 -14.32 11.17 5.47
CA SER A 327 -13.93 12.48 6.04
C SER A 327 -12.48 12.50 6.52
N VAL A 328 -12.02 11.45 7.20
CA VAL A 328 -10.65 11.35 7.69
C VAL A 328 -9.67 11.23 6.52
N LEU A 329 -10.00 10.41 5.51
CA LEU A 329 -9.17 10.24 4.31
C LEU A 329 -9.11 11.53 3.48
N LEU A 330 -10.22 12.25 3.32
CA LEU A 330 -10.24 13.51 2.60
C LEU A 330 -9.37 14.55 3.30
N HIS A 331 -9.49 14.68 4.63
CA HIS A 331 -8.64 15.57 5.41
C HIS A 331 -7.15 15.18 5.29
N ARG A 332 -6.84 13.89 5.42
CA ARG A 332 -5.49 13.35 5.25
C ARG A 332 -4.93 13.70 3.87
N ASN A 333 -5.69 13.44 2.82
CA ASN A 333 -5.25 13.67 1.44
C ASN A 333 -5.01 15.15 1.16
N LEU A 334 -5.94 16.04 1.58
CA LEU A 334 -5.77 17.48 1.43
C LEU A 334 -4.51 17.97 2.16
N LEU A 335 -4.27 17.50 3.38
CA LEU A 335 -3.10 17.91 4.15
C LEU A 335 -1.79 17.35 3.57
N ASN A 336 -1.79 16.08 3.14
CA ASN A 336 -0.67 15.44 2.46
C ASN A 336 -0.29 16.20 1.19
N ASN A 337 -1.29 16.55 0.39
CA ASN A 337 -1.11 17.26 -0.87
C ASN A 337 -0.52 18.66 -0.69
N VAL A 338 -0.83 19.34 0.41
CA VAL A 338 -0.27 20.66 0.71
C VAL A 338 1.13 20.55 1.33
N ARG A 339 1.38 19.55 2.19
CA ARG A 339 2.65 19.40 2.92
C ARG A 339 3.74 18.70 2.10
N ASN A 340 3.37 17.82 1.17
CA ASN A 340 4.33 17.15 0.30
C ASN A 340 4.60 18.04 -0.94
N PRO A 341 5.79 18.64 -1.06
CA PRO A 341 6.10 19.57 -2.15
C PRO A 341 6.09 18.91 -3.53
N GLY A 342 6.37 17.60 -3.61
CA GLY A 342 6.41 16.87 -4.87
C GLY A 342 5.04 16.71 -5.54
N ILE A 343 3.95 16.74 -4.77
CA ILE A 343 2.60 16.49 -5.30
C ILE A 343 2.07 17.70 -6.07
N TYR A 344 2.19 18.91 -5.52
CA TYR A 344 1.68 20.12 -6.18
C TYR A 344 2.67 21.26 -6.29
N TRP A 345 3.49 21.56 -5.29
CA TRP A 345 4.30 22.78 -5.29
C TRP A 345 5.38 22.79 -6.37
N VAL A 346 6.14 21.70 -6.50
CA VAL A 346 7.16 21.55 -7.56
C VAL A 346 6.50 21.62 -8.94
N ARG A 347 5.33 20.99 -9.11
CA ARG A 347 4.55 21.04 -10.35
C ARG A 347 4.02 22.43 -10.64
N LEU A 348 3.47 23.12 -9.66
CA LEU A 348 2.98 24.48 -9.82
C LEU A 348 4.10 25.40 -10.31
N VAL A 349 5.30 25.29 -9.74
CA VAL A 349 6.47 26.05 -10.19
C VAL A 349 6.84 25.71 -11.64
N THR A 350 7.00 24.43 -11.98
CA THR A 350 7.39 24.04 -13.34
C THR A 350 6.34 24.47 -14.37
N TYR A 351 5.06 24.29 -14.08
CA TYR A 351 3.97 24.66 -14.98
C TYR A 351 3.85 26.18 -15.15
N THR A 352 4.08 26.94 -14.08
CA THR A 352 4.12 28.41 -14.12
C THR A 352 5.29 28.92 -14.97
N VAL A 353 6.48 28.32 -14.83
CA VAL A 353 7.65 28.65 -15.66
C VAL A 353 7.38 28.37 -17.13
N LEU A 354 6.88 27.18 -17.48
CA LEU A 354 6.53 26.84 -18.86
C LEU A 354 5.43 27.74 -19.41
N SER A 355 4.38 28.03 -18.63
CA SER A 355 3.31 28.95 -19.02
C SER A 355 3.83 30.36 -19.28
N THR A 356 4.78 30.84 -18.48
CA THR A 356 5.42 32.14 -18.67
C THR A 356 6.25 32.17 -19.94
N MET A 357 7.07 31.14 -20.18
CA MET A 357 7.88 31.02 -21.41
C MET A 357 6.99 31.03 -22.66
N VAL A 358 5.92 30.25 -22.64
CA VAL A 358 4.98 30.16 -23.76
C VAL A 358 4.23 31.48 -23.95
N GLY A 359 3.71 32.08 -22.86
CA GLY A 359 3.01 33.35 -22.92
C GLY A 359 3.87 34.49 -23.47
N THR A 360 5.16 34.56 -23.09
CA THR A 360 6.07 35.60 -23.61
C THR A 360 6.52 35.36 -25.06
N MET A 361 6.55 34.11 -25.52
CA MET A 361 6.80 33.82 -26.94
C MET A 361 5.64 34.26 -27.84
N TYR A 362 4.41 34.23 -27.31
CA TYR A 362 3.19 34.54 -28.05
C TYR A 362 2.55 35.87 -27.66
N LEU A 363 3.35 36.88 -27.32
CA LEU A 363 2.83 38.18 -26.89
C LEU A 363 1.82 38.76 -27.88
N SER A 364 0.65 39.14 -27.38
CA SER A 364 -0.45 39.76 -28.16
C SER A 364 -0.04 41.03 -28.91
N SER A 365 1.02 41.72 -28.47
CA SER A 365 1.58 42.90 -29.14
C SER A 365 2.36 42.59 -30.41
N ASN A 366 2.68 41.31 -30.68
CA ASN A 366 3.47 40.91 -31.84
C ASN A 366 2.57 40.71 -33.08
N PRO A 367 2.62 41.61 -34.08
CA PRO A 367 1.73 41.56 -35.24
C PRO A 367 2.08 40.44 -36.22
N LYS A 368 3.20 39.74 -36.03
CA LYS A 368 3.62 38.62 -36.91
C LYS A 368 2.93 37.31 -36.57
N ILE A 369 2.24 37.23 -35.43
CA ILE A 369 1.56 36.03 -34.96
C ILE A 369 0.20 35.93 -35.65
N VAL A 370 -0.03 34.82 -36.34
CA VAL A 370 -1.25 34.55 -37.11
C VAL A 370 -2.16 33.57 -36.35
N ALA A 371 -3.44 33.48 -36.72
CA ALA A 371 -4.40 32.54 -36.14
C ALA A 371 -3.91 31.08 -36.09
N SER A 372 -3.17 30.61 -37.10
CA SER A 372 -2.55 29.28 -37.11
C SER A 372 -1.52 29.08 -35.99
N ASP A 373 -0.81 30.14 -35.62
CA ASP A 373 0.20 30.11 -34.56
C ASP A 373 -0.48 30.06 -33.19
N ILE A 374 -1.59 30.79 -33.03
CA ILE A 374 -2.44 30.74 -31.83
C ILE A 374 -3.05 29.33 -31.65
N ALA A 375 -3.46 28.68 -32.75
CA ALA A 375 -3.93 27.29 -32.70
C ALA A 375 -2.82 26.34 -32.18
N LEU A 376 -1.58 26.51 -32.64
CA LEU A 376 -0.43 25.74 -32.17
C LEU A 376 -0.13 26.02 -30.69
N LEU A 377 -0.22 27.28 -30.25
CA LEU A 377 -0.08 27.69 -28.86
C LEU A 377 -1.09 26.97 -27.96
N LEU A 378 -2.38 27.06 -28.26
CA LEU A 378 -3.45 26.44 -27.46
C LEU A 378 -3.24 24.94 -27.33
N THR A 379 -2.81 24.31 -28.42
CA THR A 379 -2.54 22.88 -28.47
C THR A 379 -1.31 22.51 -27.66
N TYR A 380 -0.22 23.24 -27.82
CA TYR A 380 1.01 23.02 -27.06
C TYR A 380 0.74 23.13 -25.56
N VAL A 381 -0.03 24.13 -25.14
CA VAL A 381 -0.43 24.31 -23.74
C VAL A 381 -1.21 23.12 -23.22
N ASN A 382 -2.18 22.62 -23.98
CA ASN A 382 -2.93 21.43 -23.59
C ASN A 382 -2.03 20.19 -23.47
N ILE A 383 -1.14 19.97 -24.45
CA ILE A 383 -0.22 18.82 -24.48
C ILE A 383 0.71 18.81 -23.26
N TYR A 384 1.46 19.89 -23.01
CA TYR A 384 2.49 19.83 -21.97
C TYR A 384 1.87 19.70 -20.57
N LEU A 385 0.71 20.32 -20.33
CA LEU A 385 -0.02 20.23 -19.07
C LEU A 385 -0.41 18.78 -18.77
N VAL A 386 -0.97 18.09 -19.78
CA VAL A 386 -1.35 16.68 -19.68
C VAL A 386 -0.12 15.79 -19.55
N PHE A 387 0.90 15.99 -20.39
CA PHE A 387 2.09 15.14 -20.41
C PHE A 387 2.91 15.22 -19.12
N LEU A 388 3.07 16.41 -18.54
CA LEU A 388 3.78 16.58 -17.26
C LEU A 388 3.01 15.99 -16.06
N SER A 389 1.77 15.53 -16.23
CA SER A 389 1.02 14.86 -15.16
C SER A 389 1.58 13.47 -14.85
N ILE A 390 2.45 12.89 -15.68
CA ILE A 390 3.14 11.61 -15.41
C ILE A 390 3.90 11.64 -14.07
N ALA A 391 4.41 12.81 -13.67
CA ALA A 391 5.22 12.99 -12.48
C ALA A 391 4.50 12.67 -11.16
N VAL A 392 3.16 12.60 -11.14
CA VAL A 392 2.38 12.29 -9.93
C VAL A 392 2.40 10.80 -9.56
N LEU A 393 2.74 9.92 -10.51
CA LEU A 393 2.62 8.47 -10.38
C LEU A 393 3.31 7.87 -9.13
N PRO A 394 4.57 8.25 -8.76
CA PRO A 394 5.23 7.67 -7.59
C PRO A 394 4.45 7.91 -6.29
N PHE A 395 3.81 9.08 -6.15
CA PHE A 395 3.03 9.43 -4.97
C PHE A 395 1.74 8.60 -4.89
N PHE A 396 1.08 8.31 -6.01
CA PHE A 396 -0.07 7.41 -6.02
C PHE A 396 0.31 5.97 -5.66
N ILE A 397 1.49 5.51 -6.08
CA ILE A 397 2.00 4.17 -5.69
C ILE A 397 2.24 4.11 -4.18
N GLU A 398 2.86 5.14 -3.59
CA GLU A 398 3.07 5.23 -2.13
C GLU A 398 1.73 5.24 -1.37
N GLN A 399 0.78 6.09 -1.77
CA GLN A 399 -0.55 6.15 -1.15
C GLN A 399 -1.30 4.82 -1.26
N ARG A 400 -1.20 4.13 -2.40
CA ARG A 400 -1.79 2.80 -2.60
C ARG A 400 -1.18 1.78 -1.65
N ALA A 401 0.13 1.79 -1.43
CA ALA A 401 0.78 0.87 -0.51
C ALA A 401 0.25 1.04 0.93
N VAL A 402 0.10 2.29 1.39
CA VAL A 402 -0.51 2.61 2.68
C VAL A 402 -1.97 2.13 2.76
N PHE A 403 -2.77 2.39 1.71
CA PHE A 403 -4.15 1.93 1.62
C PHE A 403 -4.28 0.41 1.70
N LEU A 404 -3.44 -0.34 0.99
CA LEU A 404 -3.46 -1.80 1.00
C LEU A 404 -3.17 -2.36 2.40
N ARG A 405 -2.20 -1.78 3.11
CA ARG A 405 -1.90 -2.12 4.51
C ARG A 405 -3.12 -1.86 5.41
N GLU A 406 -3.67 -0.65 5.36
CA GLU A 406 -4.82 -0.25 6.19
C GLU A 406 -6.07 -1.10 5.89
N ARG A 407 -6.31 -1.46 4.63
CA ARG A 407 -7.42 -2.30 4.22
C ARG A 407 -7.30 -3.73 4.74
N ASN A 408 -6.09 -4.30 4.72
CA ASN A 408 -5.86 -5.67 5.18
C ASN A 408 -6.09 -5.83 6.69
N ASN A 409 -5.79 -4.80 7.49
CA ASN A 409 -5.90 -4.87 8.95
C ASN A 409 -7.21 -4.25 9.48
N SER A 410 -7.62 -3.06 8.99
CA SER A 410 -8.79 -2.32 9.53
C SER A 410 -10.06 -2.40 8.67
N GLY A 411 -10.03 -3.08 7.51
CA GLY A 411 -11.23 -3.28 6.68
C GLY A 411 -11.72 -2.00 5.95
N LEU A 412 -10.81 -1.08 5.63
CA LEU A 412 -11.12 0.22 5.04
C LEU A 412 -11.92 0.13 3.72
N ASN A 413 -12.93 0.99 3.56
CA ASN A 413 -13.83 1.01 2.41
C ASN A 413 -13.18 1.60 1.15
N VAL A 414 -13.27 0.87 0.03
CA VAL A 414 -12.66 1.28 -1.25
C VAL A 414 -13.27 2.57 -1.79
N PHE A 415 -14.60 2.71 -1.75
CA PHE A 415 -15.29 3.89 -2.28
C PHE A 415 -14.94 5.14 -1.48
N SER A 416 -14.86 5.04 -0.16
CA SER A 416 -14.43 6.15 0.70
C SER A 416 -13.01 6.62 0.36
N TYR A 417 -12.10 5.70 0.05
CA TYR A 417 -10.74 6.01 -0.36
C TYR A 417 -10.67 6.68 -1.74
N VAL A 418 -11.29 6.07 -2.75
CA VAL A 418 -11.34 6.56 -4.13
C VAL A 418 -11.93 7.97 -4.18
N ALA A 419 -13.10 8.16 -3.55
CA ALA A 419 -13.76 9.47 -3.52
C ALA A 419 -12.92 10.53 -2.79
N ALA A 420 -12.27 10.16 -1.67
CA ALA A 420 -11.42 11.07 -0.92
C ALA A 420 -10.14 11.46 -1.68
N ASN A 421 -9.56 10.53 -2.46
CA ASN A 421 -8.41 10.82 -3.31
C ASN A 421 -8.81 11.76 -4.45
N PHE A 422 -9.88 11.43 -5.17
CA PHE A 422 -10.37 12.24 -6.29
C PHE A 422 -10.69 13.68 -5.86
N LEU A 423 -11.50 13.85 -4.80
CA LEU A 423 -11.86 15.18 -4.30
C LEU A 423 -10.68 15.92 -3.66
N GLY A 424 -9.77 15.20 -3.00
CA GLY A 424 -8.55 15.78 -2.43
C GLY A 424 -7.59 16.30 -3.49
N ALA A 425 -7.69 15.85 -4.73
CA ALA A 425 -6.81 16.26 -5.81
C ALA A 425 -7.24 17.56 -6.52
N LEU A 426 -8.55 17.79 -6.61
CA LEU A 426 -9.11 18.91 -7.39
C LEU A 426 -8.55 20.31 -7.04
N PRO A 427 -8.33 20.69 -5.76
CA PRO A 427 -7.83 22.03 -5.45
C PRO A 427 -6.44 22.31 -6.03
N GLY A 428 -5.53 21.33 -6.00
CA GLY A 428 -4.18 21.48 -6.55
C GLY A 428 -4.20 21.58 -8.07
N ILE A 429 -4.98 20.71 -8.73
CA ILE A 429 -5.18 20.73 -10.18
C ILE A 429 -5.79 22.07 -10.64
N PHE A 430 -6.77 22.58 -9.89
CA PHE A 430 -7.39 23.87 -10.18
C PHE A 430 -6.40 25.03 -10.08
N LEU A 431 -5.53 25.05 -9.07
CA LEU A 431 -4.49 26.08 -8.94
C LEU A 431 -3.50 26.06 -10.11
N ILE A 432 -3.10 24.87 -10.58
CA ILE A 432 -2.22 24.70 -11.74
C ILE A 432 -2.91 25.17 -13.03
N ALA A 433 -4.18 24.82 -13.22
CA ALA A 433 -4.97 25.27 -14.37
C ALA A 433 -5.16 26.79 -14.36
N LEU A 434 -5.42 27.36 -13.20
CA LEU A 434 -5.62 28.79 -13.00
C LEU A 434 -4.34 29.59 -13.30
N SER A 435 -3.19 29.16 -12.77
CA SER A 435 -1.92 29.85 -13.03
C SER A 435 -1.57 29.83 -14.52
N SER A 436 -1.76 28.70 -15.17
CA SER A 436 -1.49 28.55 -16.61
C SER A 436 -2.44 29.42 -17.45
N THR A 437 -3.72 29.47 -17.08
CA THR A 437 -4.73 30.28 -17.77
C THR A 437 -4.45 31.78 -17.64
N LEU A 438 -4.12 32.25 -16.44
CA LEU A 438 -3.82 33.67 -16.21
C LEU A 438 -2.58 34.11 -16.97
N LEU A 439 -1.52 33.30 -16.98
CA LEU A 439 -0.28 33.64 -17.67
C LEU A 439 -0.44 33.61 -19.20
N VAL A 440 -0.90 32.49 -19.75
CA VAL A 440 -1.04 32.33 -21.20
C VAL A 440 -2.13 33.25 -21.73
N GLY A 441 -3.29 33.28 -21.06
CA GLY A 441 -4.42 34.10 -21.49
C GLY A 441 -4.09 35.58 -21.56
N CYS A 442 -3.50 36.14 -20.49
CA CYS A 442 -3.20 37.57 -20.45
C CYS A 442 -2.07 37.97 -21.40
N LEU A 443 -1.01 37.15 -21.51
CA LEU A 443 0.14 37.47 -22.36
C LEU A 443 -0.19 37.32 -23.85
N ALA A 444 -0.91 36.25 -24.22
CA ALA A 444 -1.26 35.96 -25.61
C ALA A 444 -2.57 36.62 -26.07
N GLY A 445 -3.33 37.25 -25.17
CA GLY A 445 -4.58 37.93 -25.51
C GLY A 445 -5.69 36.97 -25.95
N LEU A 446 -5.85 35.85 -25.23
CA LEU A 446 -6.84 34.82 -25.57
C LEU A 446 -8.28 35.29 -25.29
N ASN A 447 -9.22 34.77 -26.08
CA ASN A 447 -10.64 35.03 -25.93
C ASN A 447 -11.27 34.07 -24.91
N SER A 448 -12.15 34.59 -24.05
CA SER A 448 -12.96 33.79 -23.10
C SER A 448 -12.14 32.91 -22.14
N TYR A 449 -11.50 33.56 -21.16
CA TYR A 449 -10.67 32.92 -20.12
C TYR A 449 -11.38 31.81 -19.34
N GLY A 450 -12.68 31.94 -19.10
CA GLY A 450 -13.45 30.98 -18.31
C GLY A 450 -13.56 29.61 -18.98
N VAL A 451 -13.84 29.57 -20.28
CA VAL A 451 -13.92 28.31 -21.03
C VAL A 451 -12.54 27.67 -21.13
N PHE A 452 -11.49 28.47 -21.40
CA PHE A 452 -10.11 27.99 -21.41
C PHE A 452 -9.74 27.33 -20.08
N LEU A 453 -10.03 27.99 -18.95
CA LEU A 453 -9.77 27.46 -17.61
C LEU A 453 -10.47 26.11 -17.38
N VAL A 454 -11.76 26.00 -17.72
CA VAL A 454 -12.54 24.77 -17.50
C VAL A 454 -12.03 23.64 -18.38
N VAL A 455 -11.70 23.90 -19.65
CA VAL A 455 -11.15 22.87 -20.55
C VAL A 455 -9.79 22.39 -20.05
N VAL A 456 -8.89 23.29 -19.68
CA VAL A 456 -7.57 22.96 -19.14
C VAL A 456 -7.69 22.19 -17.82
N PHE A 457 -8.54 22.65 -16.91
CA PHE A 457 -8.81 21.99 -15.64
C PHE A 457 -9.31 20.56 -15.84
N LEU A 458 -10.34 20.35 -16.67
CA LEU A 458 -10.87 19.01 -16.93
C LEU A 458 -9.85 18.12 -17.65
N SER A 459 -9.04 18.68 -18.57
CA SER A 459 -7.98 17.92 -19.26
C SER A 459 -6.95 17.39 -18.25
N LEU A 460 -6.54 18.21 -17.27
CA LEU A 460 -5.65 17.79 -16.19
C LEU A 460 -6.28 16.76 -15.26
N VAL A 461 -7.57 16.92 -14.90
CA VAL A 461 -8.29 15.93 -14.08
C VAL A 461 -8.34 14.58 -14.77
N VAL A 462 -8.64 14.54 -16.08
CA VAL A 462 -8.64 13.29 -16.85
C VAL A 462 -7.24 12.67 -16.89
N ALA A 463 -6.21 13.48 -17.11
CA ALA A 463 -4.82 13.03 -17.14
C ALA A 463 -4.37 12.43 -15.80
N GLU A 464 -4.67 13.07 -14.67
CA GLU A 464 -4.33 12.54 -13.35
C GLU A 464 -5.11 11.27 -13.01
N ASN A 465 -6.39 11.19 -13.33
CA ASN A 465 -7.19 9.97 -13.10
C ASN A 465 -6.68 8.79 -13.95
N LEU A 466 -6.20 9.05 -15.17
CA LEU A 466 -5.52 8.04 -15.97
C LEU A 466 -4.21 7.58 -15.31
N MET A 467 -3.40 8.48 -14.75
CA MET A 467 -2.20 8.12 -14.00
C MET A 467 -2.53 7.35 -12.72
N HIS A 468 -3.62 7.69 -12.05
CA HIS A 468 -4.13 6.96 -10.88
C HIS A 468 -4.54 5.53 -11.28
N LEU A 469 -5.24 5.36 -12.40
CA LEU A 469 -5.54 4.04 -12.98
C LEU A 469 -4.27 3.22 -13.31
N ILE A 470 -3.27 3.83 -13.96
CA ILE A 470 -1.99 3.16 -14.26
C ILE A 470 -1.30 2.75 -12.96
N SER A 471 -1.36 3.59 -11.92
CA SER A 471 -0.79 3.29 -10.62
C SER A 471 -1.37 2.01 -10.02
N ALA A 472 -2.65 1.69 -10.26
CA ALA A 472 -3.26 0.43 -9.80
C ALA A 472 -2.78 -0.80 -10.58
N LEU A 473 -2.44 -0.65 -11.86
CA LEU A 473 -2.04 -1.75 -12.74
C LEU A 473 -0.56 -2.12 -12.58
N VAL A 474 0.28 -1.14 -12.26
CA VAL A 474 1.74 -1.33 -12.24
C VAL A 474 2.30 -1.19 -10.83
N PRO A 475 3.07 -2.17 -10.32
CA PRO A 475 3.72 -2.06 -9.01
C PRO A 475 4.99 -1.20 -9.05
N GLN A 476 5.71 -1.19 -10.18
CA GLN A 476 6.98 -0.50 -10.35
C GLN A 476 6.80 0.87 -11.02
N PHE A 477 7.29 1.94 -10.39
CA PHE A 477 7.05 3.31 -10.85
C PHE A 477 7.70 3.60 -12.22
N ILE A 478 8.89 3.06 -12.51
CA ILE A 478 9.59 3.26 -13.79
C ILE A 478 8.74 2.75 -14.96
N VAL A 479 8.23 1.51 -14.83
CA VAL A 479 7.39 0.88 -15.85
C VAL A 479 6.10 1.69 -16.03
N GLY A 480 5.49 2.16 -14.94
CA GLY A 480 4.28 2.97 -15.01
C GLY A 480 4.50 4.33 -15.67
N MET A 481 5.67 4.97 -15.49
CA MET A 481 6.00 6.23 -16.20
C MET A 481 6.16 6.00 -17.70
N VAL A 482 6.85 4.92 -18.11
CA VAL A 482 6.99 4.56 -19.54
C VAL A 482 5.63 4.28 -20.16
N LEU A 483 4.77 3.53 -19.47
CA LEU A 483 3.41 3.23 -19.93
C LEU A 483 2.56 4.50 -20.04
N GLY A 484 2.61 5.38 -19.04
CA GLY A 484 1.92 6.68 -19.06
C GLY A 484 2.38 7.56 -20.22
N ALA A 485 3.70 7.66 -20.44
CA ALA A 485 4.27 8.40 -21.57
C ALA A 485 3.82 7.83 -22.93
N ALA A 486 3.77 6.50 -23.07
CA ALA A 486 3.29 5.86 -24.29
C ALA A 486 1.81 6.14 -24.55
N ILE A 487 0.95 6.04 -23.52
CA ILE A 487 -0.48 6.30 -23.65
C ILE A 487 -0.75 7.78 -23.95
N PHE A 488 -0.08 8.71 -23.26
CA PHE A 488 -0.20 10.14 -23.58
C PHE A 488 0.35 10.46 -24.97
N GLY A 489 1.48 9.88 -25.37
CA GLY A 489 2.01 10.01 -26.72
C GLY A 489 1.02 9.53 -27.80
N TRP A 490 0.31 8.43 -27.53
CA TRP A 490 -0.76 7.96 -28.39
C TRP A 490 -1.93 8.94 -28.46
N PHE A 491 -2.40 9.48 -27.33
CA PHE A 491 -3.46 10.50 -27.33
C PHE A 491 -3.06 11.80 -28.05
N ILE A 492 -1.79 12.22 -27.91
CA ILE A 492 -1.24 13.39 -28.61
C ILE A 492 -1.23 13.15 -30.12
N LEU A 493 -0.90 11.94 -30.58
CA LEU A 493 -0.88 11.59 -32.00
C LEU A 493 -2.27 11.65 -32.63
N VAL A 494 -3.30 11.19 -31.91
CA VAL A 494 -4.68 11.08 -32.42
C VAL A 494 -5.57 12.29 -32.09
N MET A 495 -5.02 13.32 -31.42
CA MET A 495 -5.73 14.54 -31.00
C MET A 495 -6.31 15.38 -32.14
N GLY A 496 -5.83 15.21 -33.39
CA GLY A 496 -6.32 15.95 -34.55
C GLY A 496 -5.41 17.12 -35.01
N LEU A 497 -4.30 17.37 -34.33
CA LEU A 497 -3.32 18.40 -34.72
C LEU A 497 -2.50 17.99 -35.96
N PHE A 498 -1.87 16.80 -35.93
CA PHE A 498 -0.97 16.34 -37.00
C PHE A 498 -1.74 15.89 -38.24
N VAL A 499 -2.85 15.18 -38.02
CA VAL A 499 -3.78 14.74 -39.06
C VAL A 499 -5.18 15.18 -38.61
N PRO A 500 -5.83 16.11 -39.31
CA PRO A 500 -7.18 16.54 -38.97
C PRO A 500 -8.17 15.38 -38.93
N GLY A 501 -9.14 15.43 -38.00
CA GLY A 501 -10.13 14.37 -37.79
C GLY A 501 -10.81 13.86 -39.08
N PRO A 502 -11.33 14.74 -39.96
CA PRO A 502 -11.95 14.32 -41.22
C PRO A 502 -10.99 13.62 -42.20
N ALA A 503 -9.74 14.07 -42.23
CA ALA A 503 -8.67 13.51 -43.07
C ALA A 503 -8.06 12.24 -42.47
N MET A 504 -8.40 11.89 -41.23
CA MET A 504 -7.85 10.72 -40.55
C MET A 504 -8.37 9.42 -41.20
N PRO A 505 -7.48 8.46 -41.51
CA PRO A 505 -7.88 7.18 -42.08
C PRO A 505 -8.94 6.46 -41.23
N ASN A 506 -9.89 5.80 -41.88
CA ASN A 506 -11.03 5.14 -41.22
C ASN A 506 -10.62 4.21 -40.06
N TYR A 507 -9.48 3.53 -40.19
CA TYR A 507 -8.97 2.60 -39.17
C TYR A 507 -8.38 3.29 -37.92
N TRP A 508 -8.12 4.60 -37.95
CA TRP A 508 -7.67 5.39 -36.79
C TRP A 508 -8.77 6.27 -36.17
N ARG A 509 -9.92 6.44 -36.85
CA ARG A 509 -11.01 7.31 -36.37
C ARG A 509 -11.55 6.92 -34.99
N TRP A 510 -11.57 5.62 -34.67
CA TRP A 510 -11.98 5.16 -33.34
C TRP A 510 -11.04 5.66 -32.24
N ALA A 511 -9.73 5.71 -32.50
CA ALA A 511 -8.74 6.17 -31.54
C ALA A 511 -8.85 7.68 -31.32
N HIS A 512 -9.09 8.46 -32.39
CA HIS A 512 -9.41 9.88 -32.28
C HIS A 512 -10.66 10.12 -31.42
N SER A 513 -11.71 9.31 -31.59
CA SER A 513 -12.94 9.43 -30.78
C SER A 513 -12.76 9.01 -29.32
N LEU A 514 -11.80 8.12 -29.02
CA LEU A 514 -11.47 7.70 -27.66
C LEU A 514 -10.55 8.73 -26.96
N GLY A 515 -9.72 9.44 -27.72
CA GLY A 515 -8.76 10.39 -27.19
C GLY A 515 -9.41 11.61 -26.54
N PHE A 516 -9.28 11.73 -25.22
CA PHE A 516 -9.81 12.88 -24.49
C PHE A 516 -9.17 14.21 -24.94
N LEU A 517 -7.90 14.17 -25.40
CA LEU A 517 -7.19 15.33 -25.95
C LEU A 517 -7.83 15.88 -27.23
N SER A 518 -8.53 15.04 -28.01
CA SER A 518 -9.24 15.49 -29.22
C SER A 518 -10.34 16.49 -28.87
N TYR A 519 -11.11 16.20 -27.80
CA TYR A 519 -12.21 17.03 -27.34
C TYR A 519 -11.71 18.32 -26.68
N SER A 520 -10.61 18.26 -25.90
CA SER A 520 -10.01 19.48 -25.34
C SER A 520 -9.46 20.39 -26.44
N PHE A 521 -8.80 19.83 -27.46
CA PHE A 521 -8.30 20.55 -28.62
C PHE A 521 -9.43 21.24 -29.41
N GLN A 522 -10.49 20.52 -29.75
CA GLN A 522 -11.64 21.08 -30.47
C GLN A 522 -12.33 22.20 -29.68
N ALA A 523 -12.56 21.99 -28.37
CA ALA A 523 -13.19 23.00 -27.52
C ALA A 523 -12.34 24.28 -27.41
N LEU A 524 -11.02 24.16 -27.30
CA LEU A 524 -10.10 25.31 -27.23
C LEU A 524 -10.10 26.12 -28.54
N LEU A 525 -9.96 25.44 -29.68
CA LEU A 525 -9.95 26.11 -30.98
C LEU A 525 -11.28 26.78 -31.30
N PHE A 526 -12.39 26.05 -31.10
CA PHE A 526 -13.72 26.59 -31.34
C PHE A 526 -14.00 27.82 -30.46
N ASN A 527 -13.68 27.75 -29.16
CA ASN A 527 -13.87 28.90 -28.26
C ASN A 527 -13.01 30.11 -28.64
N GLN A 528 -11.77 29.91 -29.10
CA GLN A 528 -10.89 31.02 -29.46
C GLN A 528 -11.36 31.76 -30.73
N PHE A 529 -11.80 31.01 -31.75
CA PHE A 529 -12.02 31.54 -33.10
C PHE A 529 -13.49 31.72 -33.50
N ARG A 530 -14.47 31.19 -32.72
CA ARG A 530 -15.90 31.28 -33.09
C ARG A 530 -16.41 32.72 -33.33
N ASP A 531 -15.88 33.68 -32.58
CA ASP A 531 -16.32 35.08 -32.60
C ASP A 531 -15.41 35.95 -33.51
N ASP A 532 -14.35 35.36 -34.08
CA ASP A 532 -13.41 36.03 -34.99
C ASP A 532 -13.75 35.71 -36.46
N LEU A 533 -14.24 36.73 -37.17
CA LEU A 533 -14.66 36.64 -38.57
C LEU A 533 -13.50 36.75 -39.57
N SER A 534 -12.24 36.78 -39.11
CA SER A 534 -11.09 36.81 -40.01
C SER A 534 -10.99 35.54 -40.86
N LEU A 535 -10.60 35.70 -42.13
CA LEU A 535 -10.52 34.60 -43.10
C LEU A 535 -9.54 33.50 -42.65
N GLN A 536 -8.50 33.90 -41.92
CA GLN A 536 -7.51 32.97 -41.35
C GLN A 536 -8.09 32.15 -40.19
N SER A 537 -8.84 32.77 -39.27
CA SER A 537 -9.49 32.09 -38.15
C SER A 537 -10.57 31.11 -38.63
N GLN A 538 -11.35 31.48 -39.65
CA GLN A 538 -12.31 30.58 -40.29
C GLN A 538 -11.62 29.41 -41.00
N ALA A 539 -10.48 29.64 -41.65
CA ALA A 539 -9.69 28.57 -42.28
C ALA A 539 -9.13 27.58 -41.25
N VAL A 540 -8.74 28.05 -40.06
CA VAL A 540 -8.31 27.19 -38.94
C VAL A 540 -9.46 26.33 -38.44
N LEU A 541 -10.65 26.92 -38.23
CA LEU A 541 -11.84 26.17 -37.82
C LEU A 541 -12.22 25.12 -38.85
N ALA A 542 -12.36 25.49 -40.12
CA ALA A 542 -12.71 24.56 -41.20
C ALA A 542 -11.70 23.41 -41.37
N LYS A 543 -10.42 23.64 -41.00
CA LYS A 543 -9.39 22.62 -41.08
C LYS A 543 -9.44 21.62 -39.92
N PHE A 544 -9.62 22.10 -38.69
CA PHE A 544 -9.40 21.30 -37.47
C PHE A 544 -10.67 20.94 -36.70
N VAL A 545 -11.73 21.72 -36.84
CA VAL A 545 -12.95 21.64 -36.03
C VAL A 545 -14.10 21.17 -36.92
N PRO A 546 -14.80 20.07 -36.57
CA PRO A 546 -16.03 19.67 -37.26
C PRO A 546 -17.13 20.75 -37.20
N ASP A 547 -18.03 20.78 -38.18
CA ASP A 547 -19.10 21.77 -38.28
C ASP A 547 -20.13 21.69 -37.11
N ASP A 548 -20.17 20.57 -36.37
CA ASP A 548 -21.15 20.27 -35.31
C ASP A 548 -20.59 20.36 -33.87
N VAL A 549 -19.48 21.09 -33.67
CA VAL A 549 -18.84 21.17 -32.34
C VAL A 549 -19.67 21.97 -31.34
N HIS A 550 -19.94 21.33 -30.20
CA HIS A 550 -20.63 21.93 -29.06
C HIS A 550 -19.74 21.84 -27.83
N ILE A 551 -19.27 22.98 -27.32
CA ILE A 551 -18.40 23.07 -26.14
C ILE A 551 -18.98 22.29 -24.96
N GLY A 552 -20.29 22.39 -24.70
CA GLY A 552 -20.94 21.67 -23.60
C GLY A 552 -20.86 20.15 -23.72
N ARG A 553 -20.90 19.61 -24.95
CA ARG A 553 -20.73 18.17 -25.22
C ARG A 553 -19.29 17.75 -24.93
N ASP A 554 -18.32 18.50 -25.40
CA ASP A 554 -16.90 18.18 -25.21
C ASP A 554 -16.51 18.21 -23.73
N LEU A 555 -17.00 19.22 -22.99
CA LEU A 555 -16.82 19.30 -21.54
C LEU A 555 -17.47 18.11 -20.81
N ALA A 556 -18.68 17.70 -21.22
CA ALA A 556 -19.35 16.54 -20.65
C ALA A 556 -18.58 15.24 -20.93
N VAL A 557 -18.00 15.09 -22.12
CA VAL A 557 -17.16 13.94 -22.48
C VAL A 557 -15.87 13.92 -21.64
N LEU A 558 -15.22 15.07 -21.42
CA LEU A 558 -14.05 15.14 -20.54
C LEU A 558 -14.41 14.75 -19.10
N ALA A 559 -15.50 15.28 -18.55
CA ALA A 559 -15.97 14.92 -17.22
C ALA A 559 -16.33 13.41 -17.12
N ALA A 560 -16.97 12.86 -18.15
CA ALA A 560 -17.29 11.43 -18.21
C ALA A 560 -16.03 10.55 -18.23
N ASN A 561 -14.99 10.94 -18.98
CA ASN A 561 -13.71 10.23 -19.00
C ASN A 561 -13.03 10.24 -17.63
N ALA A 562 -13.03 11.39 -16.94
CA ALA A 562 -12.48 11.49 -15.59
C ALA A 562 -13.15 10.51 -14.63
N VAL A 563 -14.48 10.46 -14.63
CA VAL A 563 -15.26 9.53 -13.80
C VAL A 563 -15.04 8.08 -14.22
N ALA A 564 -14.94 7.79 -15.52
CA ALA A 564 -14.72 6.45 -16.04
C ALA A 564 -13.36 5.87 -15.62
N PHE A 565 -12.27 6.66 -15.69
CA PHE A 565 -10.97 6.22 -15.24
C PHE A 565 -10.92 5.99 -13.72
N GLU A 566 -11.57 6.85 -12.95
CA GLU A 566 -11.63 6.70 -11.48
C GLU A 566 -12.48 5.48 -11.08
N ALA A 567 -13.59 5.21 -11.79
CA ALA A 567 -14.38 4.01 -11.60
C ALA A 567 -13.59 2.74 -11.97
N ALA A 568 -12.84 2.77 -13.08
CA ALA A 568 -11.95 1.68 -13.47
C ALA A 568 -10.86 1.44 -12.42
N PHE A 569 -10.29 2.52 -11.87
CA PHE A 569 -9.35 2.45 -10.75
C PHE A 569 -10.00 1.75 -9.58
N ALA A 570 -11.21 2.15 -9.15
CA ALA A 570 -11.92 1.56 -8.01
C ALA A 570 -12.21 0.06 -8.15
N VAL A 571 -12.48 -0.42 -9.37
CA VAL A 571 -12.75 -1.85 -9.64
C VAL A 571 -11.52 -2.71 -9.36
N ILE A 572 -10.30 -2.22 -9.60
CA ILE A 572 -9.07 -2.99 -9.41
C ILE A 572 -8.85 -3.39 -7.94
N PRO A 573 -8.76 -2.46 -6.96
CA PRO A 573 -8.64 -2.83 -5.56
C PRO A 573 -9.92 -3.48 -5.03
N TYR A 574 -11.10 -3.17 -5.57
CA TYR A 574 -12.32 -3.86 -5.19
C TYR A 574 -12.34 -5.34 -5.58
N LYS A 575 -11.77 -5.72 -6.74
CA LYS A 575 -11.82 -7.10 -7.27
C LYS A 575 -10.54 -7.91 -7.04
N PHE A 576 -9.38 -7.26 -7.04
CA PHE A 576 -8.07 -7.90 -7.00
C PHE A 576 -7.28 -7.60 -5.71
N HIS A 577 -7.56 -6.48 -5.04
CA HIS A 577 -6.97 -6.15 -3.74
C HIS A 577 -8.03 -6.03 -2.63
N THR A 578 -8.91 -7.02 -2.59
CA THR A 578 -9.96 -7.17 -1.58
C THR A 578 -9.43 -7.30 -0.15
N GLY A 579 -8.11 -7.41 0.04
CA GLY A 579 -7.48 -7.86 1.27
C GLY A 579 -7.90 -9.27 1.69
N ARG A 580 -8.65 -9.97 0.82
CA ARG A 580 -9.29 -11.28 1.02
C ARG A 580 -9.70 -11.87 -0.34
N ARG A 581 -9.19 -13.03 -0.73
CA ARG A 581 -9.96 -13.92 -1.61
C ARG A 581 -10.15 -15.23 -0.90
#